data_AF-A0A7S1WRN1-F1
#
_entry.id   AF-A0A7S1WRN1-F1
#
_cell.length_a   1.000
_cell.length_b   1.000
_cell.length_c   1.000
_cell.angle_alpha   90.00
_cell.angle_beta   90.00
_cell.angle_gamma   90.00
#
_symmetry.space_group_name_H-M   'P 1'
#
loop_
_entity.id
_entity.type
_entity.pdbx_description
1 polymer ?
#
loop_
_entity_poly.entity_id
_entity_poly.type
_entity_poly.pdbx_seq_one_letter_code
_entity_poly.pdbx_strand_id
1 'polypeptide(L)'
;VALVAARAACPPGGVSANGRCWYLSDVGATCGATCSARGLAYSHFVAKDGEPMIPRLLGRSPATKQFAWGRIECYVPSADRFHPAKAVPDSNTDDKGEAADWKLDVCQMACACSGGEVGSSEYPACAQQNEVLRHAGAHAIFVDLSSHGAQGCWQNDCTNTDKFNAVDMGICARACGQLEECTHWSYGDQDGTHKCFFRKSDAGREQADGWVSGSKACAPANLPDAAIALAASQLLVPCDGGKSDACPDMARAGTTGK
;
A
#
# COMPACT_ATOMS: atom_id res chain seq x y z
N VAL A 1 15.89 -12.36 22.80
CA VAL A 1 14.99 -12.85 21.73
C VAL A 1 15.17 -11.92 20.55
N ALA A 2 15.68 -12.42 19.43
CA ALA A 2 16.05 -11.60 18.28
C ALA A 2 14.80 -10.97 17.64
N LEU A 3 14.79 -9.64 17.53
CA LEU A 3 13.80 -8.89 16.76
C LEU A 3 13.95 -9.28 15.28
N VAL A 4 12.96 -9.98 14.75
CA VAL A 4 12.82 -10.17 13.31
C VAL A 4 12.37 -8.82 12.77
N ALA A 5 13.29 -8.06 12.16
CA ALA A 5 12.97 -6.81 11.49
C ALA A 5 11.84 -7.05 10.48
N ALA A 6 10.69 -6.44 10.72
CA ALA A 6 9.60 -6.42 9.76
C ALA A 6 10.15 -5.74 8.48
N ARG A 7 10.03 -6.43 7.34
CA ARG A 7 10.42 -5.87 6.04
C ARG A 7 9.39 -4.80 5.70
N ALA A 8 9.81 -3.54 5.71
CA ALA A 8 9.00 -2.41 5.22
C ALA A 8 8.30 -2.77 3.91
N ALA A 9 6.98 -2.56 3.86
CA ALA A 9 6.19 -2.75 2.65
C ALA A 9 6.57 -1.69 1.62
N CYS A 10 6.72 -2.09 0.37
CA CYS A 10 7.08 -1.17 -0.70
C CYS A 10 5.95 -0.19 -1.01
N PRO A 11 6.25 1.03 -1.49
CA PRO A 11 5.24 1.90 -2.06
C PRO A 11 4.37 1.15 -3.08
N PRO A 12 3.09 1.56 -3.26
CA PRO A 12 2.12 0.83 -4.08
C PRO A 12 2.67 0.35 -5.43
N GLY A 13 2.36 -0.90 -5.78
CA GLY A 13 2.87 -1.57 -6.97
C GLY A 13 4.30 -2.13 -6.86
N GLY A 14 4.91 -2.07 -5.68
CA GLY A 14 6.26 -2.58 -5.43
C GLY A 14 6.28 -3.98 -4.83
N VAL A 15 7.19 -4.82 -5.31
CA VAL A 15 7.45 -6.16 -4.75
C VAL A 15 8.63 -6.09 -3.78
N SER A 16 8.41 -6.44 -2.51
CA SER A 16 9.49 -6.51 -1.52
C SER A 16 10.32 -7.77 -1.71
N ALA A 17 11.62 -7.59 -2.02
CA ALA A 17 12.58 -8.67 -2.18
C ALA A 17 14.00 -8.17 -1.99
N ASN A 18 14.89 -9.01 -1.44
CA ASN A 18 16.32 -8.68 -1.32
C ASN A 18 16.60 -7.37 -0.56
N GLY A 19 15.74 -7.04 0.41
CA GLY A 19 15.82 -5.80 1.19
C GLY A 19 15.56 -4.54 0.36
N ARG A 20 14.84 -4.66 -0.76
CA ARG A 20 14.55 -3.61 -1.73
C ARG A 20 13.11 -3.66 -2.18
N CYS A 21 12.70 -2.57 -2.82
CA CYS A 21 11.44 -2.48 -3.51
C CYS A 21 11.64 -2.59 -5.00
N TRP A 22 11.03 -3.60 -5.59
CA TRP A 22 11.18 -3.91 -7.00
C TRP A 22 9.99 -3.42 -7.78
N TYR A 23 10.27 -2.77 -8.90
CA TYR A 23 9.27 -2.29 -9.84
C TYR A 23 9.66 -2.71 -11.25
N LEU A 24 8.65 -2.98 -12.07
CA LEU A 24 8.85 -3.11 -13.50
C LEU A 24 8.74 -1.72 -14.13
N SER A 25 9.74 -1.28 -14.89
CA SER A 25 9.69 0.01 -15.58
C SER A 25 8.67 -0.02 -16.73
N ASP A 26 8.34 1.16 -17.27
CA ASP A 26 7.77 1.26 -18.61
C ASP A 26 8.78 0.79 -19.66
N VAL A 27 8.30 0.42 -20.85
CA VAL A 27 9.16 -0.01 -21.96
C VAL A 27 10.08 1.15 -22.37
N GLY A 28 11.39 0.89 -22.37
CA GLY A 28 12.41 1.88 -22.72
C GLY A 28 12.65 2.96 -21.67
N ALA A 29 12.11 2.80 -20.46
CA ALA A 29 12.45 3.65 -19.31
C ALA A 29 13.69 3.13 -18.56
N THR A 30 14.37 4.02 -17.85
CA THR A 30 15.52 3.68 -16.99
C THR A 30 15.06 3.36 -15.58
N CYS A 31 15.89 2.65 -14.81
CA CYS A 31 15.57 2.37 -13.42
C CYS A 31 15.73 3.57 -12.49
N GLY A 32 16.62 4.51 -12.81
CA GLY A 32 16.70 5.80 -12.14
C GLY A 32 15.36 6.53 -12.17
N ALA A 33 14.83 6.77 -13.38
CA ALA A 33 13.54 7.42 -13.55
C ALA A 33 12.39 6.64 -12.88
N THR A 34 12.40 5.31 -12.99
CA THR A 34 11.37 4.44 -12.40
C THR A 34 11.33 4.54 -10.88
N CYS A 35 12.50 4.51 -10.23
CA CYS A 35 12.59 4.65 -8.77
C CYS A 35 12.26 6.08 -8.32
N SER A 36 12.78 7.10 -9.01
CA SER A 36 12.52 8.51 -8.66
C SER A 36 11.05 8.90 -8.77
N ALA A 37 10.33 8.36 -9.76
CA ALA A 37 8.88 8.56 -9.88
C ALA A 37 8.08 8.02 -8.67
N ARG A 38 8.70 7.18 -7.83
CA ARG A 38 8.13 6.58 -6.63
C ARG A 38 8.72 7.16 -5.34
N GLY A 39 9.49 8.25 -5.46
CA GLY A 39 10.19 8.85 -4.33
C GLY A 39 11.30 7.97 -3.77
N LEU A 40 11.84 7.03 -4.56
CA LEU A 40 12.91 6.13 -4.17
C LEU A 40 14.18 6.41 -4.99
N ALA A 41 15.35 6.04 -4.45
CA ALA A 41 16.58 5.99 -5.22
C ALA A 41 16.77 4.61 -5.86
N TYR A 42 17.43 4.56 -7.01
CA TYR A 42 17.86 3.27 -7.56
C TYR A 42 18.92 2.64 -6.66
N SER A 43 18.79 1.33 -6.45
CA SER A 43 19.61 0.54 -5.53
C SER A 43 20.04 -0.74 -6.21
N HIS A 44 21.09 -0.63 -7.03
CA HIS A 44 21.60 -1.72 -7.84
C HIS A 44 21.67 -3.04 -7.04
N PHE A 45 21.08 -4.08 -7.63
CA PHE A 45 21.09 -5.42 -7.07
C PHE A 45 20.96 -6.44 -8.20
N VAL A 46 21.83 -7.44 -8.19
CA VAL A 46 21.78 -8.58 -9.11
C VAL A 46 21.20 -9.75 -8.34
N ALA A 47 20.01 -10.18 -8.73
CA ALA A 47 19.41 -11.39 -8.17
C ALA A 47 20.26 -12.61 -8.52
N LYS A 48 20.37 -13.57 -7.59
CA LYS A 48 21.14 -14.81 -7.82
C LYS A 48 20.49 -15.60 -8.96
N ASP A 49 21.33 -16.30 -9.72
CA ASP A 49 20.87 -17.28 -10.70
C ASP A 49 19.95 -18.31 -10.03
N GLY A 50 18.66 -18.29 -10.40
CA GLY A 50 17.62 -19.13 -9.81
C GLY A 50 16.45 -18.35 -9.20
N GLU A 51 16.64 -17.07 -8.87
CA GLU A 51 15.61 -16.21 -8.27
C GLU A 51 15.41 -14.90 -9.04
N PRO A 52 15.16 -14.94 -10.38
CA PRO A 52 14.95 -13.71 -11.14
C PRO A 52 13.70 -12.96 -10.67
N MET A 53 13.76 -11.64 -10.74
CA MET A 53 12.69 -10.76 -10.30
C MET A 53 11.58 -10.57 -11.33
N ILE A 54 11.86 -10.70 -12.64
CA ILE A 54 10.84 -10.52 -13.68
C ILE A 54 9.60 -11.41 -13.47
N PRO A 55 9.69 -12.75 -13.23
CA PRO A 55 8.51 -13.57 -13.01
C PRO A 55 7.69 -13.12 -11.78
N ARG A 56 8.36 -12.63 -10.74
CA ARG A 56 7.71 -12.13 -9.52
C ARG A 56 7.02 -10.80 -9.75
N LEU A 57 7.65 -9.90 -10.51
CA LEU A 57 7.09 -8.60 -10.88
C LEU A 57 5.88 -8.72 -11.81
N LEU A 58 5.87 -9.72 -12.69
CA LEU A 58 4.74 -10.00 -13.58
C LEU A 58 3.63 -10.82 -12.92
N GLY A 59 3.90 -11.44 -11.77
CA GLY A 59 3.00 -12.42 -11.15
C GLY A 59 2.81 -13.71 -11.98
N ARG A 60 3.64 -13.93 -13.00
CA ARG A 60 3.63 -15.09 -13.89
C ARG A 60 5.01 -15.35 -14.49
N SER A 61 5.26 -16.57 -14.95
CA SER A 61 6.45 -16.88 -15.74
C SER A 61 6.27 -16.44 -17.19
N PRO A 62 7.21 -15.66 -17.77
CA PRO A 62 7.27 -15.44 -19.22
C PRO A 62 7.50 -16.74 -19.99
N ALA A 63 7.04 -16.80 -21.25
CA ALA A 63 7.18 -17.96 -22.12
C ALA A 63 8.63 -18.40 -22.33
N THR A 64 9.58 -17.45 -22.40
CA THR A 64 10.99 -17.76 -22.67
C THR A 64 11.94 -17.08 -21.69
N LYS A 65 12.77 -17.87 -21.00
CA LYS A 65 13.96 -17.40 -20.28
C LYS A 65 15.18 -17.46 -21.19
N GLN A 66 15.82 -16.31 -21.41
CA GLN A 66 17.07 -16.18 -22.15
C GLN A 66 18.28 -16.24 -21.19
N PHE A 67 19.49 -16.23 -21.75
CA PHE A 67 20.72 -16.16 -20.96
C PHE A 67 20.93 -14.77 -20.34
N ALA A 68 21.67 -14.71 -19.24
CA ALA A 68 22.01 -13.45 -18.58
C ALA A 68 23.10 -12.68 -19.35
N TRP A 69 22.91 -11.38 -19.54
CA TRP A 69 23.76 -10.56 -20.41
C TRP A 69 24.05 -9.14 -19.91
N GLY A 70 23.13 -8.49 -19.19
CA GLY A 70 23.33 -7.14 -18.62
C GLY A 70 23.19 -7.11 -17.09
N ARG A 71 23.45 -5.97 -16.46
CA ARG A 71 23.37 -5.80 -14.99
C ARG A 71 21.96 -5.73 -14.43
N ILE A 72 20.96 -5.47 -15.28
CA ILE A 72 19.55 -5.38 -14.91
C ILE A 72 18.74 -6.39 -15.73
N GLU A 73 17.74 -7.03 -15.10
CA GLU A 73 16.85 -7.94 -15.83
C GLU A 73 16.00 -7.14 -16.81
N CYS A 74 15.97 -7.62 -18.06
CA CYS A 74 15.11 -7.05 -19.10
C CYS A 74 13.99 -8.03 -19.41
N TYR A 75 12.75 -7.56 -19.37
CA TYR A 75 11.59 -8.23 -19.95
C TYR A 75 11.20 -7.55 -21.26
N VAL A 76 10.96 -8.33 -22.31
CA VAL A 76 10.50 -7.86 -23.63
C VAL A 76 9.05 -8.29 -23.82
N PRO A 77 8.06 -7.40 -23.59
CA PRO A 77 6.65 -7.78 -23.60
C PRO A 77 6.18 -8.33 -24.95
N SER A 78 6.65 -7.75 -26.05
CA SER A 78 6.26 -8.13 -27.42
C SER A 78 6.64 -9.56 -27.81
N ALA A 79 7.60 -10.17 -27.12
CA ALA A 79 8.08 -11.52 -27.37
C ALA A 79 7.91 -12.45 -26.17
N ASP A 80 7.26 -11.97 -25.10
CA ASP A 80 7.11 -12.64 -23.80
C ASP A 80 8.36 -13.39 -23.32
N ARG A 81 9.51 -12.71 -23.40
CA ARG A 81 10.81 -13.26 -23.02
C ARG A 81 11.55 -12.35 -22.07
N PHE A 82 12.42 -12.90 -21.24
CA PHE A 82 13.25 -12.11 -20.35
C PHE A 82 14.69 -12.60 -20.28
N HIS A 83 15.59 -11.68 -19.98
CA HIS A 83 16.98 -11.96 -19.65
C HIS A 83 17.21 -11.72 -18.16
N PRO A 84 17.73 -12.70 -17.41
CA PRO A 84 18.22 -12.46 -16.06
C PRO A 84 19.40 -11.48 -16.04
N ALA A 85 19.64 -10.89 -14.87
CA ALA A 85 20.76 -10.01 -14.61
C ALA A 85 22.03 -10.82 -14.30
N LYS A 86 23.19 -10.24 -14.54
CA LYS A 86 24.48 -10.74 -14.05
C LYS A 86 25.39 -9.60 -13.58
N ALA A 87 26.34 -9.93 -12.72
CA ALA A 87 27.21 -8.93 -12.09
C ALA A 87 28.09 -8.16 -13.09
N VAL A 88 28.57 -8.83 -14.13
CA VAL A 88 29.45 -8.26 -15.15
C VAL A 88 28.72 -8.31 -16.48
N PRO A 89 28.35 -7.17 -17.10
CA PRO A 89 27.63 -7.17 -18.36
C PRO A 89 28.52 -7.63 -19.51
N ASP A 90 27.90 -8.19 -20.55
CA ASP A 90 28.62 -8.52 -21.78
C ASP A 90 29.00 -7.25 -22.53
N SER A 91 30.14 -7.32 -23.22
CA SER A 91 30.71 -6.19 -23.97
C SER A 91 29.79 -5.62 -25.06
N ASN A 92 28.79 -6.38 -25.51
CA ASN A 92 27.85 -6.01 -26.57
C ASN A 92 26.50 -5.46 -26.08
N THR A 93 26.34 -5.20 -24.79
CA THR A 93 25.08 -4.71 -24.21
C THR A 93 24.97 -3.19 -24.11
N ASP A 94 26.07 -2.49 -24.39
CA ASP A 94 26.24 -1.05 -24.14
C ASP A 94 25.89 -0.62 -22.70
N ASP A 95 25.91 -1.57 -21.77
CA ASP A 95 25.76 -1.35 -20.33
C ASP A 95 27.05 -0.75 -19.74
N LYS A 96 27.29 0.51 -20.13
CA LYS A 96 28.49 1.29 -19.80
C LYS A 96 28.06 2.47 -18.92
N GLY A 97 28.68 2.61 -17.75
CA GLY A 97 28.40 3.72 -16.82
C GLY A 97 27.49 3.33 -15.66
N GLU A 98 26.66 4.28 -15.21
CA GLU A 98 25.74 4.08 -14.08
C GLU A 98 24.60 3.14 -14.47
N ALA A 99 24.43 2.06 -13.69
CA ALA A 99 23.38 1.08 -13.97
C ALA A 99 21.97 1.70 -13.91
N ALA A 100 21.78 2.76 -13.12
CA ALA A 100 20.51 3.47 -13.01
C ALA A 100 20.02 4.03 -14.35
N ASP A 101 20.93 4.41 -15.24
CA ASP A 101 20.65 5.08 -16.51
C ASP A 101 20.67 4.14 -17.72
N TRP A 102 21.15 2.91 -17.53
CA TRP A 102 21.16 1.90 -18.58
C TRP A 102 19.75 1.42 -18.91
N LYS A 103 19.49 1.26 -20.21
CA LYS A 103 18.23 0.75 -20.73
C LYS A 103 18.39 0.12 -22.12
N LEU A 104 17.34 -0.57 -22.54
CA LEU A 104 17.09 -0.99 -23.91
C LEU A 104 15.67 -0.59 -24.28
N ASP A 105 15.46 -0.01 -25.44
CA ASP A 105 14.17 0.59 -25.82
C ASP A 105 13.03 -0.44 -25.97
N VAL A 106 13.36 -1.72 -26.08
CA VAL A 106 12.38 -2.82 -26.18
C VAL A 106 12.06 -3.47 -24.84
N CYS A 107 12.72 -3.03 -23.76
CA CYS A 107 12.71 -3.72 -22.48
C CYS A 107 11.96 -2.93 -21.42
N GLN A 108 11.22 -3.64 -20.57
CA GLN A 108 10.89 -3.22 -19.22
C GLN A 108 11.98 -3.74 -18.27
N MET A 109 12.47 -2.89 -17.39
CA MET A 109 13.58 -3.20 -16.48
C MET A 109 13.07 -3.62 -15.10
N ALA A 110 13.70 -4.64 -14.50
CA ALA A 110 13.48 -4.98 -13.10
C ALA A 110 14.26 -4.02 -12.18
N CYS A 111 13.60 -2.95 -11.75
CA CYS A 111 14.22 -1.86 -11.02
C CYS A 111 14.18 -2.10 -9.52
N ALA A 112 15.35 -2.33 -8.95
CA ALA A 112 15.54 -2.45 -7.52
C ALA A 112 15.76 -1.05 -6.92
N CYS A 113 14.85 -0.62 -6.05
CA CYS A 113 14.86 0.71 -5.44
C CYS A 113 15.12 0.62 -3.92
N SER A 114 15.78 1.63 -3.36
CA SER A 114 16.00 1.83 -1.92
C SER A 114 16.02 3.31 -1.60
N GLY A 115 15.98 3.69 -0.32
CA GLY A 115 16.43 5.02 0.08
C GLY A 115 15.71 6.19 -0.59
N GLY A 116 14.39 6.08 -0.77
CA GLY A 116 13.63 7.29 -0.48
C GLY A 116 13.94 7.67 0.95
N GLU A 117 14.16 8.94 1.26
CA GLU A 117 13.95 9.38 2.64
C GLU A 117 12.53 8.99 2.98
N VAL A 118 12.39 7.87 3.68
CA VAL A 118 11.14 7.44 4.29
C VAL A 118 10.96 8.38 5.47
N GLY A 119 10.52 9.60 5.17
CA GLY A 119 9.63 10.35 6.05
C GLY A 119 8.27 9.64 6.10
N SER A 120 8.27 8.37 6.52
CA SER A 120 7.07 7.62 6.90
C SER A 120 7.53 6.46 7.76
N SER A 121 7.96 6.78 8.97
CA SER A 121 7.97 5.87 10.11
C SER A 121 6.87 4.79 9.98
N GLU A 122 7.15 3.52 10.20
CA GLU A 122 6.11 2.49 10.05
C GLU A 122 4.87 2.81 10.89
N TYR A 123 3.67 2.43 10.43
CA TYR A 123 2.48 2.59 11.26
C TYR A 123 2.71 1.94 12.64
N PRO A 124 2.41 2.64 13.76
CA PRO A 124 1.68 3.90 13.87
C PRO A 124 2.53 5.18 13.78
N ALA A 125 3.85 5.06 13.72
CA ALA A 125 4.75 6.19 13.84
C ALA A 125 4.76 7.14 12.62
N CYS A 126 4.27 6.75 11.44
CA CYS A 126 4.05 7.67 10.29
C CYS A 126 2.94 8.68 10.56
N ALA A 127 2.10 8.44 11.56
CA ALA A 127 0.95 9.26 11.84
C ALA A 127 1.39 10.54 12.57
N GLN A 128 0.98 11.69 12.06
CA GLN A 128 1.27 13.00 12.63
C GLN A 128 0.36 13.28 13.83
N GLN A 129 0.95 13.54 14.99
CA GLN A 129 0.24 13.87 16.21
C GLN A 129 -0.23 15.33 16.24
N ASN A 130 -1.32 15.56 16.95
CA ASN A 130 -1.99 16.85 17.14
C ASN A 130 -2.40 17.53 15.83
N GLU A 131 -2.77 16.75 14.83
CA GLU A 131 -3.16 17.27 13.53
C GLU A 131 -4.47 16.66 13.04
N VAL A 132 -5.33 17.51 12.50
CA VAL A 132 -6.58 17.14 11.84
C VAL A 132 -6.69 17.80 10.49
N LEU A 133 -7.23 17.07 9.51
CA LEU A 133 -7.56 17.59 8.20
C LEU A 133 -9.06 17.96 8.20
N ARG A 134 -9.40 19.25 8.10
CA ARG A 134 -10.78 19.78 8.14
C ARG A 134 -11.31 20.17 6.75
N HIS A 135 -12.42 20.91 6.75
CA HIS A 135 -13.14 21.44 5.59
C HIS A 135 -13.76 20.37 4.69
N ALA A 136 -14.83 19.75 5.18
CA ALA A 136 -15.57 18.73 4.44
C ALA A 136 -16.05 19.22 3.06
N GLY A 137 -16.47 20.49 2.92
CA GLY A 137 -16.91 21.03 1.63
C GLY A 137 -15.83 21.15 0.54
N ALA A 138 -14.54 21.10 0.90
CA ALA A 138 -13.43 21.27 -0.04
C ALA A 138 -12.59 19.99 -0.23
N HIS A 139 -12.33 19.27 0.87
CA HIS A 139 -11.34 18.19 0.90
C HIS A 139 -11.89 16.83 1.30
N ALA A 140 -13.16 16.73 1.72
CA ALA A 140 -13.78 15.44 1.97
C ALA A 140 -13.92 14.61 0.69
N ILE A 141 -13.92 13.30 0.91
CA ILE A 141 -14.57 12.34 0.01
C ILE A 141 -15.92 12.01 0.61
N PHE A 142 -16.94 11.85 -0.22
CA PHE A 142 -18.25 11.39 0.23
C PHE A 142 -18.53 10.06 -0.45
N VAL A 143 -18.46 8.99 0.33
CA VAL A 143 -18.49 7.61 -0.14
C VAL A 143 -19.43 6.78 0.73
N ASP A 144 -19.81 5.61 0.24
CA ASP A 144 -20.57 4.64 1.00
C ASP A 144 -19.65 3.89 1.98
N LEU A 145 -19.82 4.18 3.27
CA LEU A 145 -19.09 3.56 4.38
C LEU A 145 -19.95 2.53 5.14
N SER A 146 -21.12 2.16 4.63
CA SER A 146 -22.03 1.22 5.29
C SER A 146 -21.33 -0.11 5.65
N SER A 147 -20.35 -0.52 4.85
CA SER A 147 -19.52 -1.71 5.09
C SER A 147 -18.39 -1.55 6.12
N HIS A 148 -18.01 -0.31 6.47
CA HIS A 148 -16.89 0.02 7.36
C HIS A 148 -17.33 0.49 8.74
N GLY A 149 -18.57 0.98 8.86
CA GLY A 149 -19.14 1.41 10.11
C GLY A 149 -20.56 1.93 9.92
N ALA A 150 -21.38 1.79 10.96
CA ALA A 150 -22.79 2.15 10.87
C ALA A 150 -23.18 3.32 11.79
N GLN A 151 -22.22 3.96 12.47
CA GLN A 151 -22.50 5.08 13.40
C GLN A 151 -21.53 6.23 13.22
N GLY A 152 -22.01 7.43 13.54
CA GLY A 152 -21.19 8.63 13.55
C GLY A 152 -20.93 9.26 12.19
N CYS A 153 -21.65 8.81 11.17
CA CYS A 153 -21.60 9.30 9.79
C CYS A 153 -22.12 10.74 9.68
N TRP A 154 -21.73 11.42 8.60
CA TRP A 154 -22.21 12.76 8.29
C TRP A 154 -23.74 12.77 8.22
N GLN A 155 -24.38 13.60 9.04
CA GLN A 155 -25.85 13.67 9.17
C GLN A 155 -26.55 12.32 9.39
N ASN A 156 -25.87 11.36 10.03
CA ASN A 156 -26.34 9.97 10.22
C ASN A 156 -26.58 9.18 8.92
N ASP A 157 -26.07 9.65 7.79
CA ASP A 157 -26.10 8.94 6.51
C ASP A 157 -24.74 8.31 6.23
N CYS A 158 -24.64 6.98 6.34
CA CYS A 158 -23.40 6.26 6.07
C CYS A 158 -23.21 5.90 4.58
N THR A 159 -24.19 6.15 3.73
CA THR A 159 -24.08 5.91 2.27
C THR A 159 -23.42 7.07 1.53
N ASN A 160 -23.34 8.22 2.18
CA ASN A 160 -22.80 9.46 1.62
C ASN A 160 -22.08 10.26 2.72
N THR A 161 -20.93 9.77 3.16
CA THR A 161 -20.20 10.35 4.31
C THR A 161 -18.70 10.40 4.09
N ASP A 162 -18.05 11.33 4.79
CA ASP A 162 -16.59 11.46 4.88
C ASP A 162 -16.03 10.97 6.21
N LYS A 163 -16.92 10.48 7.08
CA LYS A 163 -16.58 10.15 8.46
C LYS A 163 -17.40 9.02 9.05
N PHE A 164 -16.88 8.39 10.09
CA PHE A 164 -17.61 7.45 10.93
C PHE A 164 -16.94 7.36 12.32
N ASN A 165 -17.60 6.67 13.26
CA ASN A 165 -17.00 6.35 14.56
C ASN A 165 -16.02 5.18 14.40
N ALA A 166 -14.76 5.37 14.78
CA ALA A 166 -13.75 4.32 14.73
C ALA A 166 -13.29 3.96 16.15
N VAL A 167 -13.21 2.67 16.47
CA VAL A 167 -12.76 2.21 17.79
C VAL A 167 -11.29 2.54 18.02
N ASP A 168 -10.47 2.42 16.97
CA ASP A 168 -9.05 2.76 17.01
C ASP A 168 -8.59 3.40 15.69
N MET A 169 -7.42 4.06 15.76
CA MET A 169 -6.77 4.71 14.62
C MET A 169 -6.48 3.74 13.47
N GLY A 170 -6.21 2.47 13.75
CA GLY A 170 -5.89 1.46 12.75
C GLY A 170 -7.10 1.09 11.90
N ILE A 171 -8.30 1.06 12.48
CA ILE A 171 -9.56 0.93 11.72
C ILE A 171 -9.73 2.10 10.77
N CYS A 172 -9.50 3.33 11.25
CA CYS A 172 -9.56 4.53 10.43
C CYS A 172 -8.58 4.48 9.25
N ALA A 173 -7.31 4.18 9.53
CA ALA A 173 -6.27 4.12 8.52
C ALA A 173 -6.49 3.00 7.48
N ARG A 174 -6.91 1.80 7.92
CA ARG A 174 -7.25 0.68 7.01
C ARG A 174 -8.43 1.01 6.10
N ALA A 175 -9.47 1.62 6.64
CA ALA A 175 -10.64 2.00 5.85
C ALA A 175 -10.25 3.00 4.75
N CYS A 176 -9.41 4.00 5.05
CA CYS A 176 -8.84 4.86 4.00
C CYS A 176 -8.07 4.07 2.94
N GLY A 177 -7.29 3.07 3.34
CA GLY A 177 -6.58 2.17 2.42
C GLY A 177 -7.47 1.44 1.41
N GLN A 178 -8.72 1.15 1.77
CA GLN A 178 -9.69 0.44 0.94
C GLN A 178 -10.54 1.34 0.05
N LEU A 179 -10.63 2.64 0.36
CA LEU A 179 -11.40 3.61 -0.40
C LEU A 179 -10.54 4.20 -1.51
N GLU A 180 -10.93 4.04 -2.77
CA GLU A 180 -10.14 4.50 -3.93
C GLU A 180 -9.79 5.98 -3.83
N GLU A 181 -10.78 6.82 -3.52
CA GLU A 181 -10.67 8.28 -3.46
C GLU A 181 -9.94 8.80 -2.20
N CYS A 182 -9.76 7.95 -1.18
CA CYS A 182 -9.07 8.37 0.04
C CYS A 182 -7.56 8.46 -0.19
N THR A 183 -7.00 9.61 0.18
CA THR A 183 -5.56 9.88 0.15
C THR A 183 -5.00 10.15 1.54
N HIS A 184 -5.83 10.64 2.46
CA HIS A 184 -5.45 10.98 3.83
C HIS A 184 -6.60 10.72 4.80
N TRP A 185 -6.25 10.42 6.05
CA TRP A 185 -7.18 10.16 7.13
C TRP A 185 -6.82 10.97 8.37
N SER A 186 -7.82 11.26 9.21
CA SER A 186 -7.64 11.84 10.54
C SER A 186 -8.48 11.07 11.56
N TYR A 187 -7.91 10.81 12.73
CA TYR A 187 -8.54 10.12 13.84
C TYR A 187 -8.42 10.96 15.12
N GLY A 188 -9.51 11.17 15.84
CA GLY A 188 -9.48 11.94 17.08
C GLY A 188 -10.84 12.03 17.75
N ASP A 189 -10.89 12.62 18.93
CA ASP A 189 -12.15 12.83 19.65
C ASP A 189 -12.95 14.01 19.07
N GLN A 190 -14.23 13.78 18.83
CA GLN A 190 -15.23 14.81 18.56
C GLN A 190 -16.50 14.44 19.32
N ASP A 191 -16.93 15.33 20.23
CA ASP A 191 -18.12 15.19 21.05
C ASP A 191 -18.12 13.91 21.93
N GLY A 192 -16.95 13.56 22.48
CA GLY A 192 -16.79 12.40 23.38
C GLY A 192 -16.82 11.06 22.65
N THR A 193 -16.64 11.06 21.34
CA THR A 193 -16.52 9.85 20.52
C THR A 193 -15.36 9.97 19.55
N HIS A 194 -14.63 8.88 19.35
CA HIS A 194 -13.55 8.81 18.38
C HIS A 194 -14.08 8.79 16.94
N LYS A 195 -13.79 9.84 16.18
CA LYS A 195 -14.12 10.00 14.77
C LYS A 195 -12.94 9.68 13.88
N CYS A 196 -13.26 9.07 12.74
CA CYS A 196 -12.38 8.97 11.59
C CYS A 196 -12.89 9.89 10.48
N PHE A 197 -12.02 10.70 9.87
CA PHE A 197 -12.30 11.55 8.71
C PHE A 197 -11.46 11.11 7.52
N PHE A 198 -12.03 11.19 6.31
CA PHE A 198 -11.36 10.87 5.06
C PHE A 198 -11.24 12.06 4.12
N ARG A 199 -10.11 12.14 3.42
CA ARG A 199 -9.77 13.27 2.56
C ARG A 199 -9.15 12.84 1.23
N LYS A 200 -9.41 13.62 0.19
CA LYS A 200 -8.80 13.50 -1.15
C LYS A 200 -7.47 14.24 -1.32
N SER A 201 -7.03 14.97 -0.29
CA SER A 201 -5.75 15.68 -0.25
C SER A 201 -5.30 15.90 1.20
N ASP A 202 -4.08 16.38 1.40
CA ASP A 202 -3.51 16.83 2.68
C ASP A 202 -3.82 18.30 3.03
N ALA A 203 -4.53 19.00 2.16
CA ALA A 203 -5.01 20.36 2.41
C ALA A 203 -6.05 20.43 3.54
N GLY A 204 -6.19 21.62 4.15
CA GLY A 204 -7.07 21.83 5.30
C GLY A 204 -6.49 21.33 6.63
N ARG A 205 -5.16 21.20 6.71
CA ARG A 205 -4.45 20.78 7.93
C ARG A 205 -4.51 21.87 9.00
N GLU A 206 -4.94 21.46 10.19
CA GLU A 206 -5.02 22.29 11.38
C GLU A 206 -4.37 21.57 12.57
N GLN A 207 -3.77 22.35 13.47
CA GLN A 207 -3.33 21.85 14.77
C GLN A 207 -4.55 21.62 15.66
N ALA A 208 -4.66 20.42 16.22
CA ALA A 208 -5.75 20.03 17.12
C ALA A 208 -5.27 18.95 18.09
N ASP A 209 -5.20 19.30 19.37
CA ASP A 209 -4.75 18.38 20.43
C ASP A 209 -5.60 17.09 20.45
N GLY A 210 -4.93 15.95 20.56
CA GLY A 210 -5.58 14.64 20.61
C GLY A 210 -6.08 14.12 19.26
N TRP A 211 -5.82 14.84 18.16
CA TRP A 211 -6.03 14.35 16.81
C TRP A 211 -4.75 13.77 16.23
N VAL A 212 -4.90 12.77 15.37
CA VAL A 212 -3.81 12.13 14.66
C VAL A 212 -4.19 12.02 13.19
N SER A 213 -3.29 12.39 12.28
CA SER A 213 -3.52 12.31 10.85
C SER A 213 -2.44 11.50 10.14
N GLY A 214 -2.78 10.97 8.97
CA GLY A 214 -1.83 10.22 8.15
C GLY A 214 -2.24 10.18 6.68
N SER A 215 -1.28 9.86 5.82
CA SER A 215 -1.58 9.52 4.42
C SER A 215 -2.20 8.11 4.35
N LYS A 216 -2.80 7.77 3.21
CA LYS A 216 -3.32 6.43 2.91
C LYS A 216 -2.27 5.33 3.13
N ALA A 217 -1.01 5.63 2.83
CA ALA A 217 0.11 4.72 3.02
C ALA A 217 0.48 4.54 4.50
N CYS A 218 0.13 5.49 5.36
CA CYS A 218 0.27 5.36 6.79
C CYS A 218 -0.89 4.53 7.37
N ALA A 219 -0.86 3.23 7.16
CA ALA A 219 -1.89 2.32 7.66
C ALA A 219 -1.27 1.01 8.17
N PRO A 220 -1.96 0.29 9.07
CA PRO A 220 -1.57 -1.07 9.41
C PRO A 220 -1.56 -1.93 8.14
N ALA A 221 -0.71 -2.97 8.14
CA ALA A 221 -0.76 -3.98 7.10
C ALA A 221 -2.17 -4.58 6.96
N ASN A 222 -2.58 -4.87 5.72
CA ASN A 222 -3.82 -5.58 5.46
C ASN A 222 -3.75 -6.96 6.11
N LEU A 223 -4.81 -7.32 6.85
CA LEU A 223 -4.95 -8.66 7.40
C LEU A 223 -5.30 -9.63 6.26
N PRO A 224 -4.67 -10.81 6.17
CA PRO A 224 -5.11 -11.85 5.24
C PRO A 224 -6.57 -12.21 5.48
N ASP A 225 -7.32 -12.57 4.43
CA ASP A 225 -8.73 -12.96 4.54
C ASP A 225 -8.97 -14.04 5.61
N ALA A 226 -8.05 -14.99 5.73
CA ALA A 226 -8.09 -16.02 6.77
C ALA A 226 -8.03 -15.45 8.20
N ALA A 227 -7.23 -14.40 8.43
CA ALA A 227 -7.13 -13.73 9.72
C ALA A 227 -8.39 -12.91 10.02
N ILE A 228 -8.95 -12.25 9.00
CA ILE A 228 -10.23 -11.54 9.11
C ILE A 228 -11.35 -12.52 9.45
N ALA A 229 -11.44 -13.65 8.73
CA ALA A 229 -12.43 -14.69 8.96
C ALA A 229 -12.32 -15.29 10.37
N LEU A 230 -11.09 -15.54 10.85
CA LEU A 230 -10.86 -16.02 12.21
C LEU A 230 -11.32 -15.00 13.27
N ALA A 231 -10.93 -13.73 13.12
CA ALA A 231 -11.36 -12.67 14.03
C ALA A 231 -12.88 -12.50 14.04
N ALA A 232 -13.51 -12.52 12.86
CA ALA A 232 -14.96 -12.49 12.72
C ALA A 232 -15.62 -13.70 13.40
N SER A 233 -15.09 -14.92 13.23
CA SER A 233 -15.63 -16.10 13.91
C SER A 233 -15.55 -15.99 15.43
N GLN A 234 -14.47 -15.41 15.97
CA GLN A 234 -14.29 -15.21 17.41
C GLN A 234 -15.31 -14.21 17.97
N LEU A 235 -15.61 -13.15 17.22
CA LEU A 235 -16.65 -12.18 17.58
C LEU A 235 -18.06 -12.77 17.57
N LEU A 236 -18.27 -13.87 16.84
CA LEU A 236 -19.56 -14.55 16.75
C LEU A 236 -19.72 -15.69 17.77
N VAL A 237 -18.68 -16.06 18.53
CA VAL A 237 -18.76 -17.10 19.58
C VAL A 237 -19.91 -16.87 20.58
N PRO A 238 -20.21 -15.63 21.03
CA PRO A 238 -21.37 -15.38 21.90
C PRO A 238 -22.73 -15.70 21.26
N CYS A 239 -22.78 -15.88 19.94
CA CYS A 239 -23.98 -16.21 19.17
C CYS A 239 -24.18 -17.70 18.92
N ASP A 240 -23.22 -18.56 19.28
CA ASP A 240 -23.32 -20.01 19.06
C ASP A 240 -24.49 -20.63 19.84
N GLY A 241 -24.96 -19.96 20.90
CA GLY A 241 -26.16 -20.32 21.67
C GLY A 241 -27.48 -19.73 21.14
N GLY A 242 -27.46 -19.01 20.01
CA GLY A 242 -28.60 -18.29 19.44
C GLY A 242 -28.51 -16.77 19.64
N LYS A 243 -29.48 -16.04 19.06
CA LYS A 243 -29.53 -14.56 19.11
C LYS A 243 -29.66 -14.09 20.56
N SER A 244 -28.69 -13.32 21.03
CA SER A 244 -28.69 -12.69 22.35
C SER A 244 -28.19 -11.24 22.24
N ASP A 245 -28.35 -10.44 23.30
CA ASP A 245 -27.81 -9.08 23.34
C ASP A 245 -26.27 -9.04 23.36
N ALA A 246 -25.63 -10.18 23.59
CA ALA A 246 -24.17 -10.34 23.49
C ALA A 246 -23.71 -10.60 22.04
N CYS A 247 -24.63 -10.86 21.12
CA CYS A 247 -24.32 -10.94 19.70
C CYS A 247 -24.04 -9.56 19.11
N PRO A 248 -22.96 -9.40 18.32
CA PRO A 248 -22.85 -8.22 17.47
C PRO A 248 -24.05 -8.13 16.53
N ASP A 249 -24.55 -6.93 16.29
CA ASP A 249 -25.70 -6.70 15.42
C ASP A 249 -25.34 -6.96 13.94
N MET A 250 -25.47 -8.22 13.52
CA MET A 250 -25.21 -8.65 12.15
C MET A 250 -26.30 -8.21 11.16
N ALA A 251 -27.43 -7.65 11.61
CA ALA A 251 -28.42 -7.04 10.71
C ALA A 251 -27.93 -5.72 10.09
N ARG A 252 -26.84 -5.15 10.61
CA ARG A 252 -26.04 -4.11 9.95
C ARG A 252 -24.99 -4.63 8.98
N ALA A 253 -24.64 -5.92 9.04
CA ALA A 253 -23.65 -6.55 8.17
C ALA A 253 -24.28 -7.36 7.01
N GLY A 254 -25.59 -7.65 7.07
CA GLY A 254 -26.28 -8.56 6.17
C GLY A 254 -27.24 -7.94 5.15
N THR A 255 -27.32 -6.62 5.01
CA THR A 255 -28.28 -5.95 4.09
C THR A 255 -27.66 -5.27 2.87
N THR A 256 -26.34 -5.33 2.67
CA THR A 256 -25.69 -4.90 1.41
C THR A 256 -25.70 -5.97 0.30
N GLY A 257 -26.59 -6.95 0.41
CA GLY A 257 -26.82 -8.00 -0.57
C GLY A 257 -28.25 -8.05 -1.06
N LYS A 258 -28.76 -6.96 -1.65
CA LYS A 258 -29.78 -6.98 -2.70
C LYS A 258 -29.50 -5.90 -3.72
#